data_AF-A0A8C3KHF3-F1
#
_entry.id   AF-A0A8C3KHF3-F1
#
_cell.length_a   1.000
_cell.length_b   1.000
_cell.length_c   1.000
_cell.angle_alpha   90.00
_cell.angle_beta   90.00
_cell.angle_gamma   90.00
#
_symmetry.space_group_name_H-M   'P 1'
#
loop_
_entity.id
_entity.type
_entity.pdbx_description
1 polymer ?
#
loop_
_entity_poly.entity_id
_entity_poly.type
_entity_poly.pdbx_seq_one_letter_code
_entity_poly.pdbx_strand_id
1 'polypeptide(L)'
;MSPLQAGDAALLPSWAGGSASGNTFPAGRGNEAAQKGHYAEAVQAFTEAVKLNPREHRLFGNRSYCYEKLQRYEEALRDAEMSLRLQPGWPKGFFRKGKALRGLKRYAEAARTFEELLRLDSANAEASAQLEACRALLRVSPWPCHPQPCHPWLLPCGV
;
A
#
# COMPACT_ATOMS: atom_id res chain seq x y z
N MET A 1 10.80 -14.02 -19.80
CA MET A 1 9.70 -13.08 -20.13
C MET A 1 8.47 -13.55 -19.36
N SER A 2 8.26 -13.06 -18.14
CA SER A 2 7.08 -13.43 -17.35
C SER A 2 5.95 -12.45 -17.65
N PRO A 3 4.77 -12.92 -18.11
CA PRO A 3 3.67 -12.04 -18.42
C PRO A 3 3.15 -11.39 -17.14
N LEU A 4 3.06 -10.06 -17.16
CA LEU A 4 2.34 -9.28 -16.14
C LEU A 4 0.91 -9.82 -16.07
N GLN A 5 0.55 -10.37 -14.90
CA GLN A 5 -0.81 -10.85 -14.63
C GLN A 5 -1.78 -9.69 -14.83
N ALA A 6 -2.89 -9.95 -15.53
CA ALA A 6 -3.90 -8.98 -15.95
C ALA A 6 -4.65 -8.25 -14.79
N GLY A 7 -4.21 -8.41 -13.54
CA GLY A 7 -4.73 -7.71 -12.37
C GLY A 7 -3.99 -6.41 -12.00
N ASP A 8 -2.80 -6.13 -12.55
CA ASP A 8 -1.98 -4.95 -12.17
C ASP A 8 -2.41 -3.63 -12.89
N ALA A 9 -3.46 -3.62 -13.73
CA ALA A 9 -3.79 -2.48 -14.61
C ALA A 9 -4.45 -1.29 -13.88
N ALA A 10 -5.20 -1.52 -12.79
CA ALA A 10 -5.91 -0.46 -12.07
C ALA A 10 -5.01 0.33 -11.10
N LEU A 11 -3.83 -0.21 -10.77
CA LEU A 11 -2.92 0.31 -9.74
C LEU A 11 -1.52 0.62 -10.25
N LEU A 12 -1.41 0.76 -11.56
CA LEU A 12 -0.24 1.37 -12.15
C LEU A 12 0.05 2.71 -11.42
N PRO A 13 1.33 3.00 -11.17
CA PRO A 13 1.75 4.29 -10.64
C PRO A 13 1.05 5.43 -11.37
N SER A 14 0.84 6.58 -10.72
CA SER A 14 0.05 7.68 -11.31
C SER A 14 0.60 8.26 -12.62
N TRP A 15 1.75 7.79 -13.12
CA TRP A 15 2.33 8.15 -14.41
C TRP A 15 1.84 7.31 -15.59
N ALA A 16 1.16 6.18 -15.37
CA ALA A 16 0.71 5.30 -16.46
C ALA A 16 -0.49 5.83 -17.25
N GLY A 17 -1.16 6.87 -16.73
CA GLY A 17 -2.09 7.72 -17.49
C GLY A 17 -1.52 9.12 -17.52
N GLY A 18 -1.17 9.61 -18.71
CA GLY A 18 -0.46 10.87 -18.91
C GLY A 18 -1.14 12.07 -18.24
N SER A 19 -0.37 12.79 -17.42
CA SER A 19 -0.49 14.24 -17.20
C SER A 19 0.82 14.73 -16.60
N ALA A 20 1.64 15.31 -17.46
CA ALA A 20 2.85 16.01 -17.13
C ALA A 20 2.51 17.23 -16.26
N SER A 21 2.77 17.14 -14.96
CA SER A 21 2.92 18.31 -14.10
C SER A 21 4.08 18.03 -13.17
N GLY A 22 5.24 18.58 -13.54
CA GLY A 22 6.48 18.49 -12.77
C GLY A 22 7.41 17.33 -13.14
N ASN A 23 7.80 17.21 -14.42
CA ASN A 23 8.88 16.29 -14.82
C ASN A 23 10.22 16.73 -14.20
N THR A 24 10.48 16.28 -12.97
CA THR A 24 11.85 16.21 -12.46
C THR A 24 12.46 15.01 -13.18
N PHE A 25 13.39 15.25 -14.12
CA PHE A 25 14.07 14.24 -14.96
C PHE A 25 14.29 12.85 -14.31
N PRO A 26 14.75 12.73 -13.05
CA PRO A 26 14.88 11.43 -12.36
C PRO A 26 13.56 10.68 -12.08
N ALA A 27 12.44 11.37 -11.82
CA ALA A 27 11.15 10.71 -11.61
C ALA A 27 10.67 9.99 -12.88
N GLY A 28 10.85 10.62 -14.05
CA GLY A 28 10.53 10.01 -15.35
C GLY A 28 11.34 8.75 -15.63
N ARG A 29 12.66 8.78 -15.37
CA ARG A 29 13.54 7.60 -15.48
C ARG A 29 13.11 6.48 -14.52
N GLY A 30 12.77 6.82 -13.28
CA GLY A 30 12.30 5.83 -12.30
C GLY A 30 11.00 5.16 -12.71
N ASN A 31 10.08 5.94 -13.30
CA ASN A 31 8.84 5.43 -13.85
C ASN A 31 9.09 4.45 -15.00
N GLU A 32 9.94 4.82 -15.96
CA GLU A 32 10.29 3.98 -17.10
C GLU A 32 11.00 2.68 -16.66
N ALA A 33 11.95 2.77 -15.74
CA ALA A 33 12.64 1.61 -15.18
C ALA A 33 11.66 0.65 -14.47
N ALA A 34 10.71 1.17 -13.68
CA ALA A 34 9.69 0.36 -13.04
C ALA A 34 8.78 -0.35 -14.06
N GLN A 35 8.49 0.33 -15.17
CA GLN A 35 7.69 -0.18 -16.30
C GLN A 35 8.39 -1.35 -17.01
N LYS A 36 9.72 -1.25 -17.14
CA LYS A 36 10.59 -2.30 -17.68
C LYS A 36 10.87 -3.44 -16.68
N GLY A 37 10.39 -3.33 -15.44
CA GLY A 37 10.64 -4.28 -14.35
C GLY A 37 12.00 -4.11 -13.67
N HIS A 38 12.76 -3.07 -13.99
CA HIS A 38 14.03 -2.73 -13.35
C HIS A 38 13.79 -1.97 -12.04
N TYR A 39 13.21 -2.64 -11.05
CA TYR A 39 12.78 -1.98 -9.80
C TYR A 39 13.94 -1.41 -8.97
N ALA A 40 15.13 -2.01 -9.00
CA ALA A 40 16.29 -1.51 -8.27
C ALA A 40 16.80 -0.17 -8.82
N GLU A 41 16.87 -0.04 -10.15
CA GLU A 41 17.20 1.21 -10.84
C GLU A 41 16.11 2.26 -10.60
N ALA A 42 14.84 1.85 -10.64
CA ALA A 42 13.72 2.72 -10.33
C ALA A 42 13.82 3.32 -8.92
N VAL A 43 14.19 2.52 -7.92
CA VAL A 43 14.41 3.00 -6.55
C VAL A 43 15.52 4.05 -6.48
N GLN A 44 16.62 3.86 -7.21
CA GLN A 44 17.72 4.84 -7.24
C GLN A 44 17.23 6.17 -7.86
N ALA A 45 16.56 6.09 -9.00
CA ALA A 45 16.01 7.26 -9.68
C ALA A 45 14.95 7.99 -8.83
N PHE A 46 14.06 7.26 -8.15
CA PHE A 46 13.12 7.89 -7.21
C PHE A 46 13.82 8.50 -5.99
N THR A 47 14.92 7.91 -5.52
CA THR A 47 15.70 8.47 -4.42
C THR A 47 16.37 9.78 -4.80
N GLU A 48 16.87 9.90 -6.03
CA GLU A 48 17.33 11.18 -6.59
C GLU A 48 16.16 12.18 -6.70
N ALA A 49 15.01 11.74 -7.21
CA ALA A 49 13.83 12.60 -7.34
C ALA A 49 13.35 13.14 -5.99
N VAL A 50 13.34 12.30 -4.94
CA VAL A 50 12.96 12.69 -3.58
C VAL A 50 13.94 13.73 -3.00
N LYS A 51 15.24 13.64 -3.32
CA LYS A 51 16.22 14.66 -2.89
C LYS A 51 15.94 16.02 -3.53
N LEU A 52 15.49 16.02 -4.78
CA LEU A 52 15.15 17.25 -5.51
C LEU A 52 13.81 17.84 -5.05
N ASN A 53 12.80 16.99 -4.82
CA ASN A 53 11.50 17.43 -4.33
C ASN A 53 10.99 16.51 -3.21
N PRO A 54 11.34 16.80 -1.94
CA PRO A 54 10.95 15.97 -0.79
C PRO A 54 9.48 16.15 -0.39
N ARG A 55 8.74 17.08 -1.02
CA ARG A 55 7.33 17.35 -0.72
C ARG A 55 6.36 16.59 -1.63
N GLU A 56 6.86 15.94 -2.68
CA GLU A 56 6.02 15.20 -3.61
C GLU A 56 5.70 13.80 -3.07
N HIS A 57 4.48 13.62 -2.56
CA HIS A 57 4.00 12.36 -2.01
C HIS A 57 4.02 11.20 -3.03
N ARG A 58 3.82 11.49 -4.32
CA ARG A 58 3.80 10.47 -5.38
C ARG A 58 5.16 9.77 -5.53
N LEU A 59 6.26 10.47 -5.30
CA LEU A 59 7.61 9.88 -5.40
C LEU A 59 7.82 8.79 -4.35
N PHE A 60 7.41 9.05 -3.11
CA PHE A 60 7.46 8.05 -2.03
C PHE A 60 6.52 6.87 -2.33
N GLY A 61 5.29 7.13 -2.83
CA GLY A 61 4.37 6.06 -3.21
C GLY A 61 4.89 5.16 -4.35
N ASN A 62 5.57 5.76 -5.34
CA ASN A 62 6.16 5.01 -6.47
C ASN A 62 7.42 4.25 -6.05
N ARG A 63 8.25 4.83 -5.16
CA ARG A 63 9.40 4.14 -4.58
C ARG A 63 8.96 2.97 -3.68
N SER A 64 7.92 3.16 -2.87
CA SER A 64 7.27 2.10 -2.08
C SER A 64 6.83 0.92 -2.94
N TYR A 65 6.20 1.19 -4.09
CA TYR A 65 5.84 0.13 -5.05
C TYR A 65 7.06 -0.67 -5.54
N CYS A 66 8.15 0.03 -5.87
CA CYS A 66 9.37 -0.65 -6.31
C CYS A 66 9.97 -1.49 -5.19
N TYR A 67 9.98 -0.99 -3.95
CA TYR A 67 10.40 -1.78 -2.78
C TYR A 67 9.52 -3.01 -2.54
N GLU A 68 8.20 -2.89 -2.72
CA GLU A 68 7.28 -4.03 -2.62
C GLU A 68 7.59 -5.12 -3.64
N LYS A 69 7.86 -4.74 -4.90
CA LYS A 69 8.27 -5.69 -5.96
C LYS A 69 9.65 -6.29 -5.71
N LEU A 70 10.54 -5.58 -5.00
CA LEU A 70 11.82 -6.09 -4.52
C LEU A 70 11.72 -6.89 -3.20
N GLN A 71 10.50 -7.12 -2.68
CA GLN A 71 10.24 -7.78 -1.39
C GLN A 71 10.86 -7.08 -0.17
N ARG A 72 11.20 -5.80 -0.29
CA ARG A 72 11.73 -4.94 0.78
C ARG A 72 10.57 -4.23 1.49
N TYR A 73 9.78 -5.02 2.21
CA TYR A 73 8.49 -4.55 2.72
C TYR A 73 8.61 -3.52 3.85
N GLU A 74 9.69 -3.53 4.63
CA GLU A 74 9.93 -2.51 5.67
C GLU A 74 10.15 -1.12 5.07
N GLU A 75 11.00 -1.03 4.06
CA GLU A 75 11.25 0.23 3.35
C GLU A 75 10.01 0.67 2.57
N ALA A 76 9.28 -0.27 1.96
CA ALA A 76 8.01 0.02 1.31
C ALA A 76 6.99 0.64 2.29
N LEU A 77 6.93 0.13 3.53
CA LEU A 77 6.04 0.64 4.56
C LEU A 77 6.43 2.07 4.97
N ARG A 78 7.72 2.33 5.24
CA ARG A 78 8.23 3.66 5.62
C ARG A 78 7.89 4.70 4.56
N ASP A 79 8.07 4.36 3.29
CA ASP A 79 7.75 5.25 2.16
C ASP A 79 6.25 5.46 1.99
N ALA A 80 5.44 4.41 2.16
CA ALA A 80 4.00 4.54 2.09
C ALA A 80 3.46 5.45 3.21
N GLU A 81 3.97 5.29 4.43
CA GLU A 81 3.64 6.19 5.55
C GLU A 81 4.10 7.63 5.29
N MET A 82 5.28 7.83 4.71
CA MET A 82 5.74 9.16 4.33
C MET A 82 4.82 9.80 3.29
N SER A 83 4.36 9.04 2.31
CA SER A 83 3.41 9.53 1.30
C SER A 83 2.09 9.99 1.92
N LEU A 84 1.58 9.25 2.92
CA LEU A 84 0.35 9.58 3.64
C LEU A 84 0.53 10.73 4.64
N ARG A 85 1.74 10.91 5.21
CA ARG A 85 2.07 12.10 6.01
C ARG A 85 2.06 13.38 5.16
N LEU A 86 2.54 13.29 3.93
CA LEU A 86 2.57 14.43 3.00
C LEU A 86 1.18 14.72 2.42
N GLN A 87 0.43 13.69 2.04
CA GLN A 87 -0.95 13.81 1.54
C GLN A 87 -1.86 12.85 2.31
N PRO A 88 -2.45 13.30 3.44
CA PRO A 88 -3.46 12.52 4.14
C PRO A 88 -4.68 12.38 3.21
N GLY A 89 -5.22 11.17 3.11
CA GLY A 89 -6.37 10.89 2.23
C GLY A 89 -6.01 10.43 0.82
N TRP A 90 -4.74 10.22 0.48
CA TRP A 90 -4.39 9.69 -0.85
C TRP A 90 -4.69 8.18 -0.96
N PRO A 91 -5.67 7.74 -1.79
CA PRO A 91 -6.12 6.34 -1.80
C PRO A 91 -4.99 5.37 -2.19
N LYS A 92 -4.16 5.75 -3.17
CA LYS A 92 -3.00 4.93 -3.57
C LYS A 92 -1.98 4.78 -2.44
N GLY A 93 -1.79 5.79 -1.59
CA GLY A 93 -0.90 5.72 -0.43
C GLY A 93 -1.35 4.68 0.59
N PHE A 94 -2.65 4.65 0.91
CA PHE A 94 -3.24 3.62 1.78
C PHE A 94 -3.09 2.22 1.18
N PHE A 95 -3.32 2.09 -0.13
CA PHE A 95 -3.14 0.81 -0.80
C PHE A 95 -1.69 0.30 -0.73
N ARG A 96 -0.70 1.19 -0.98
CA ARG A 96 0.73 0.84 -0.84
C ARG A 96 1.08 0.43 0.58
N LYS A 97 0.57 1.16 1.59
CA LYS A 97 0.75 0.83 3.02
C LYS A 97 0.17 -0.55 3.35
N GLY A 98 -1.07 -0.83 2.92
CA GLY A 98 -1.73 -2.12 3.13
C GLY A 98 -0.96 -3.29 2.50
N LYS A 99 -0.46 -3.12 1.26
CA LYS A 99 0.38 -4.13 0.61
C LYS A 99 1.70 -4.37 1.33
N ALA A 100 2.38 -3.32 1.78
CA ALA A 100 3.61 -3.45 2.55
C ALA A 100 3.38 -4.20 3.87
N LEU A 101 2.32 -3.85 4.62
CA LEU A 101 1.94 -4.53 5.86
C LEU A 101 1.62 -6.01 5.63
N ARG A 102 0.91 -6.32 4.53
CA ARG A 102 0.60 -7.70 4.15
C ARG A 102 1.88 -8.50 3.83
N GLY A 103 2.85 -7.88 3.14
CA GLY A 103 4.17 -8.46 2.88
C GLY A 103 4.96 -8.72 4.17
N LEU A 104 4.84 -7.85 5.17
CA LEU A 104 5.37 -8.04 6.53
C LEU A 104 4.56 -9.04 7.39
N LYS A 105 3.52 -9.67 6.83
CA LYS A 105 2.60 -10.57 7.55
C LYS A 105 1.83 -9.91 8.70
N ARG A 106 1.75 -8.58 8.73
CA ARG A 106 0.97 -7.79 9.69
C ARG A 106 -0.47 -7.65 9.21
N TYR A 107 -1.15 -8.79 9.08
CA TYR A 107 -2.46 -8.88 8.41
C TYR A 107 -3.57 -8.07 9.09
N ALA A 108 -3.56 -7.96 10.43
CA ALA A 108 -4.55 -7.18 11.18
C ALA A 108 -4.47 -5.69 10.85
N GLU A 109 -3.26 -5.14 10.75
CA GLU A 109 -3.04 -3.73 10.41
C GLU A 109 -3.26 -3.47 8.93
N ALA A 110 -2.89 -4.43 8.06
CA ALA A 110 -3.19 -4.37 6.64
C ALA A 110 -4.72 -4.31 6.41
N ALA A 111 -5.50 -5.16 7.09
CA ALA A 111 -6.96 -5.15 7.01
C ALA A 111 -7.55 -3.80 7.40
N ARG A 112 -7.14 -3.23 8.55
CA ARG A 112 -7.58 -1.89 8.97
C ARG A 112 -7.24 -0.81 7.94
N THR A 113 -6.05 -0.88 7.34
CA THR A 113 -5.62 0.07 6.31
C THR A 113 -6.47 -0.04 5.04
N PHE A 114 -6.83 -1.26 4.62
CA PHE A 114 -7.72 -1.47 3.47
C PHE A 114 -9.17 -1.06 3.77
N GLU A 115 -9.65 -1.24 5.01
CA GLU A 115 -10.97 -0.73 5.44
C GLU A 115 -11.01 0.80 5.38
N GLU A 116 -9.96 1.49 5.85
CA GLU A 116 -9.83 2.95 5.72
C GLU A 116 -9.81 3.38 4.25
N LEU A 117 -9.10 2.66 3.38
CA LEU A 117 -9.10 2.93 1.95
C LEU A 117 -10.50 2.80 1.35
N LEU A 118 -11.24 1.72 1.68
CA LEU A 118 -12.60 1.50 1.18
C LEU A 118 -13.61 2.51 1.72
N ARG A 119 -13.35 3.16 2.86
CA ARG A 119 -14.15 4.31 3.32
C ARG A 119 -13.95 5.55 2.44
N LEU A 120 -12.75 5.74 1.88
CA LEU A 120 -12.43 6.85 0.99
C LEU A 120 -12.87 6.55 -0.45
N ASP A 121 -12.65 5.32 -0.91
CA ASP A 121 -12.95 4.84 -2.25
C ASP A 121 -13.58 3.45 -2.15
N SER A 122 -14.90 3.43 -1.99
CA SER A 122 -15.69 2.21 -1.82
C SER A 122 -15.79 1.37 -3.11
N ALA A 123 -15.46 1.95 -4.26
CA ALA A 123 -15.50 1.27 -5.56
C ALA A 123 -14.20 0.51 -5.87
N ASN A 124 -13.19 0.59 -4.99
CA ASN A 124 -11.91 -0.04 -5.21
C ASN A 124 -11.98 -1.56 -5.00
N ALA A 125 -12.29 -2.29 -6.08
CA ALA A 125 -12.42 -3.74 -6.07
C ALA A 125 -11.14 -4.45 -5.59
N GLU A 126 -9.96 -3.90 -5.91
CA GLU A 126 -8.70 -4.50 -5.49
C GLU A 126 -8.45 -4.32 -3.99
N ALA A 127 -8.75 -3.15 -3.43
CA ALA A 127 -8.69 -2.94 -1.97
C ALA A 127 -9.63 -3.90 -1.22
N SER A 128 -10.82 -4.15 -1.75
CA SER A 128 -11.77 -5.13 -1.20
C SER A 128 -11.21 -6.55 -1.26
N ALA A 129 -10.67 -6.97 -2.39
CA ALA A 129 -10.04 -8.29 -2.54
C ALA A 129 -8.85 -8.47 -1.58
N GLN A 130 -8.05 -7.42 -1.39
CA GLN A 130 -6.91 -7.42 -0.47
C GLN A 130 -7.35 -7.50 1.00
N LEU A 131 -8.43 -6.80 1.36
CA LEU A 131 -9.04 -6.87 2.69
C LEU A 131 -9.52 -8.29 2.99
N GLU A 132 -10.28 -8.90 2.07
CA GLU A 132 -10.79 -10.26 2.24
C GLU A 132 -9.64 -11.28 2.32
N ALA A 133 -8.58 -11.11 1.52
CA ALA A 133 -7.37 -11.94 1.63
C ALA A 133 -6.71 -11.81 3.01
N CYS A 134 -6.60 -10.58 3.56
CA CYS A 134 -6.05 -10.37 4.90
C CYS A 134 -6.94 -11.00 5.98
N ARG A 135 -8.27 -10.86 5.86
CA ARG A 135 -9.25 -11.48 6.78
C ARG A 135 -9.18 -12.99 6.72
N ALA A 136 -9.06 -13.58 5.54
CA ALA A 136 -8.89 -15.03 5.39
C ALA A 136 -7.64 -15.52 6.11
N LEU A 137 -6.50 -14.84 5.94
CA LEU A 137 -5.25 -15.18 6.63
C LEU A 137 -5.34 -15.04 8.15
N LEU A 138 -6.10 -14.07 8.65
CA LEU A 138 -6.36 -13.91 10.08
C LEU A 138 -7.25 -15.01 10.66
N ARG A 139 -8.26 -15.47 9.90
CA ARG A 139 -9.14 -16.58 10.32
C ARG A 139 -8.41 -17.92 10.40
N VAL A 140 -7.32 -18.09 9.65
CA VAL A 140 -6.50 -19.31 9.64
C VAL A 140 -5.41 -19.28 10.73
N SER A 141 -5.21 -18.14 11.41
CA SER A 141 -4.31 -18.08 12.56
C SER A 141 -4.88 -18.90 13.73
N PRO A 142 -4.14 -19.88 14.29
CA PRO A 142 -4.63 -20.75 15.36
C PRO A 142 -4.78 -20.05 16.72
N TRP A 143 -4.61 -18.73 16.78
CA TRP A 143 -4.79 -17.97 18.01
C TRP A 143 -6.28 -17.71 18.24
N PRO A 144 -6.85 -18.20 19.36
CA PRO A 144 -8.26 -18.01 19.65
C PRO A 144 -8.55 -16.51 19.70
N CYS A 145 -9.63 -16.12 19.03
CA CYS A 145 -10.23 -14.80 19.15
C CYS A 145 -10.08 -14.29 20.58
N HIS A 146 -9.31 -13.22 20.78
CA HIS A 146 -9.37 -12.50 22.03
C HIS A 146 -10.83 -12.11 22.25
N PRO A 147 -11.47 -12.53 23.35
CA PRO A 147 -12.79 -12.03 23.68
C PRO A 147 -12.62 -10.52 23.86
N GLN A 148 -13.44 -9.75 23.16
CA GLN A 148 -13.67 -8.35 23.51
C GLN A 148 -13.94 -8.31 25.03
N PRO A 149 -13.38 -7.35 25.79
CA PRO A 149 -13.73 -7.23 27.20
C PRO A 149 -15.25 -7.00 27.26
N CYS A 150 -15.97 -7.99 27.76
CA CYS A 150 -17.38 -7.88 28.06
C CYS A 150 -17.55 -6.67 28.98
N HIS A 151 -18.20 -5.63 28.47
CA HIS A 151 -18.60 -4.50 29.29
C HIS A 151 -19.47 -5.02 30.46
N PRO A 152 -19.27 -4.54 31.69
CA PRO A 152 -19.84 -5.11 32.92
C PRO A 152 -21.34 -4.84 33.12
N TRP A 153 -22.12 -4.56 32.06
CA TRP A 153 -23.50 -4.10 32.17
C TRP A 153 -24.56 -5.12 31.75
N LEU A 154 -24.23 -6.41 31.66
CA LEU A 154 -25.22 -7.47 31.46
C LEU A 154 -25.50 -8.18 32.80
N LEU A 155 -26.75 -7.99 33.24
CA LEU A 155 -27.35 -8.46 34.50
C LEU A 155 -27.21 -9.97 34.71
N PRO A 156 -27.20 -10.46 35.98
CA PRO A 156 -27.02 -11.87 36.30
C PRO A 156 -28.24 -12.69 35.89
N CYS A 157 -28.01 -13.82 35.22
CA CYS A 157 -29.02 -14.85 34.98
C CYS A 157 -29.56 -15.38 36.31
N GLY A 158 -30.88 -15.27 36.51
CA GLY A 158 -31.60 -15.84 37.64
C GLY A 158 -31.71 -17.36 37.57
N VAL A 159 -31.77 -17.94 38.77
CA VAL A 159 -32.05 -19.33 39.17
C VAL A 159 -33.28 -19.92 38.50
#